data_AF-A0A0R3UDL1-F1
#
_entry.id   AF-A0A0R3UDL1-F1
#
_cell.length_a   1.000
_cell.length_b   1.000
_cell.length_c   1.000
_cell.angle_alpha   90.00
_cell.angle_beta   90.00
_cell.angle_gamma   90.00
#
_symmetry.space_group_name_H-M   'P 1'
#
loop_
_entity.id
_entity.type
_entity.pdbx_description
1 polymer ?
#
loop_
_entity_poly.entity_id
_entity_poly.type
_entity_poly.pdbx_seq_one_letter_code
_entity_poly.pdbx_strand_id
1 'polypeptide(L)'
;MSPPSDTTFLAVYWAQVGFDKKRYRICAAPGTLTLPLVRRGAIGHRVDVHVGLEGAADLDRLEAELLSPKLVVFEAGKSNSPFFRACD
;
A
#
# COMPACT_ATOMS: atom_id res chain seq x y z
N MET A 1 -0.92 51.68 -10.91
CA MET A 1 -0.18 50.76 -10.02
C MET A 1 -0.72 49.37 -10.24
N SER A 2 0.06 48.49 -10.86
CA SER A 2 -0.28 47.07 -11.00
C SER A 2 0.01 46.33 -9.69
N PRO A 3 -0.79 45.34 -9.27
CA PRO A 3 -0.51 44.59 -8.06
C PRO A 3 0.77 43.74 -8.26
N PRO A 4 1.57 43.51 -7.20
CA PRO A 4 2.76 42.67 -7.29
C PRO A 4 2.35 41.23 -7.60
N SER A 5 2.98 40.65 -8.63
CA SER A 5 2.69 39.32 -9.19
C SER A 5 3.26 38.15 -8.40
N ASP A 6 3.88 38.40 -7.24
CA ASP A 6 4.73 37.40 -6.62
C ASP A 6 3.96 36.58 -5.58
N THR A 7 3.00 35.80 -6.08
CA THR A 7 2.39 34.74 -5.28
C THR A 7 3.19 33.46 -5.50
N THR A 8 4.10 33.15 -4.57
CA THR A 8 4.84 31.88 -4.57
C THR A 8 3.93 30.78 -4.02
N PHE A 9 3.64 29.76 -4.83
CA PHE A 9 2.85 28.60 -4.42
C PHE A 9 3.76 27.48 -3.91
N LEU A 10 3.58 27.08 -2.65
CA LEU A 10 4.18 25.86 -2.11
C LEU A 10 3.20 24.69 -2.33
N ALA A 11 3.54 23.76 -3.22
CA ALA A 11 2.83 22.51 -3.37
C ALA A 11 3.60 21.39 -2.66
N VAL A 12 3.03 20.86 -1.58
CA VAL A 12 3.58 19.70 -0.87
C VAL A 12 2.95 18.44 -1.46
N TYR A 13 3.78 17.57 -2.01
CA TYR A 13 3.35 16.27 -2.54
C TYR A 13 3.83 15.17 -1.58
N TRP A 14 2.90 14.34 -1.09
CA TRP A 14 3.23 13.15 -0.31
C TRP A 14 2.81 11.88 -1.06
N ALA A 15 3.57 10.81 -0.85
CA ALA A 15 3.18 9.48 -1.30
C ALA A 15 2.26 8.87 -0.25
N GLN A 16 1.07 8.43 -0.67
CA GLN A 16 0.19 7.62 0.14
C GLN A 16 0.37 6.16 -0.28
N VAL A 17 0.66 5.29 0.68
CA VAL A 17 0.76 3.84 0.46
C VAL A 17 -0.25 3.14 1.34
N GLY A 18 -0.96 2.16 0.79
CA GLY A 18 -1.81 1.27 1.55
C GLY A 18 -2.38 0.15 0.69
N PHE A 19 -3.13 -0.75 1.30
CA PHE A 19 -3.88 -1.76 0.56
C PHE A 19 -5.00 -1.11 -0.26
N ASP A 20 -5.34 -1.69 -1.41
CA ASP A 20 -6.40 -1.16 -2.29
C ASP A 20 -7.76 -1.07 -1.58
N LYS A 21 -8.05 -2.03 -0.71
CA LYS A 21 -9.24 -2.04 0.16
C LYS A 21 -8.84 -2.05 1.64
N LYS A 22 -9.71 -1.46 2.47
CA LYS A 22 -9.57 -1.48 3.94
C LYS A 22 -9.98 -2.82 4.56
N ARG A 23 -10.83 -3.60 3.86
CA ARG A 23 -11.38 -4.87 4.35
C ARG A 23 -11.45 -5.85 3.19
N TYR A 24 -11.02 -7.08 3.45
CA TYR A 24 -11.09 -8.20 2.52
C TYR A 24 -11.89 -9.32 3.17
N ARG A 25 -12.74 -9.99 2.38
CA ARG A 25 -13.41 -11.23 2.81
C ARG A 25 -12.65 -12.40 2.19
N ILE A 26 -12.33 -13.39 3.01
CA ILE A 26 -11.61 -14.59 2.57
C ILE A 26 -12.45 -15.84 2.86
N CYS A 27 -12.26 -16.87 2.05
CA CYS A 27 -12.86 -18.18 2.29
C CYS A 27 -12.03 -18.92 3.36
N ALA A 28 -12.70 -19.72 4.19
CA ALA A 28 -12.05 -20.63 5.15
C ALA A 28 -11.53 -21.89 4.43
N ALA A 29 -10.74 -21.69 3.37
CA ALA A 29 -10.09 -22.75 2.61
C ALA A 29 -8.57 -22.53 2.66
N PRO A 30 -7.77 -23.60 2.76
CA PRO A 30 -6.32 -23.47 2.68
C PRO A 30 -5.89 -22.83 1.37
N GLY A 31 -4.97 -21.87 1.43
CA GLY A 31 -4.45 -21.21 0.25
C GLY A 31 -3.66 -19.94 0.56
N THR A 32 -3.17 -19.30 -0.49
CA THR A 32 -2.40 -18.06 -0.39
C THR A 32 -3.29 -16.87 -0.70
N LEU A 33 -3.41 -15.93 0.25
CA LEU A 33 -4.03 -14.63 0.03
C LEU A 33 -2.96 -13.63 -0.43
N THR A 34 -3.16 -13.01 -1.59
CA THR A 34 -2.33 -11.89 -2.07
C THR A 34 -3.14 -10.61 -2.02
N LEU A 35 -2.62 -9.58 -1.33
CA LEU A 35 -3.26 -8.27 -1.21
C LEU A 35 -2.44 -7.22 -1.96
N PRO A 36 -3.04 -6.43 -2.88
CA PRO A 36 -2.32 -5.42 -3.62
C PRO A 36 -1.98 -4.23 -2.72
N LEU A 37 -0.70 -3.86 -2.69
CA LEU A 37 -0.22 -2.64 -2.06
C LEU A 37 -0.13 -1.56 -3.14
N VAL A 38 -0.84 -0.45 -2.93
CA VAL A 38 -1.00 0.62 -3.91
C VAL A 38 -0.32 1.88 -3.39
N ARG A 39 0.42 2.55 -4.27
CA ARG A 39 0.97 3.88 -4.05
C ARG A 39 0.21 4.92 -4.88
N ARG A 40 -0.16 6.04 -4.24
CA ARG A 40 -0.78 7.21 -4.89
C ARG A 40 -0.01 8.48 -4.53
N GLY A 41 0.09 9.42 -5.47
CA GLY A 41 0.79 10.68 -5.26
C GLY A 41 2.31 10.56 -5.23
N ALA A 42 2.98 11.72 -5.37
CA ALA A 42 4.43 11.92 -5.27
C ALA A 42 5.29 10.80 -5.89
N ILE A 43 4.97 10.37 -7.13
CA ILE A 43 5.54 9.17 -7.78
C ILE A 43 7.06 9.24 -8.02
N GLY A 44 7.66 10.43 -7.98
CA GLY A 44 9.08 10.65 -8.27
C GLY A 44 10.06 10.17 -7.20
N HIS A 45 9.58 9.73 -6.03
CA HIS A 45 10.43 9.32 -4.92
C HIS A 45 10.48 7.80 -4.75
N ARG A 46 11.51 7.29 -4.07
CA ARG A 46 11.50 5.93 -3.55
C ARG A 46 10.71 5.88 -2.25
N VAL A 47 9.91 4.83 -2.04
CA VAL A 47 9.14 4.62 -0.81
C VAL A 47 9.36 3.21 -0.28
N ASP A 48 9.78 3.12 0.97
CA ASP A 48 10.08 1.87 1.66
C ASP A 48 8.96 1.59 2.66
N VAL A 49 8.29 0.43 2.52
CA VAL A 49 7.05 0.12 3.23
C VAL A 49 7.22 -1.19 4.00
N HIS A 50 7.02 -1.12 5.31
CA HIS A 50 7.07 -2.30 6.17
C HIS A 50 5.68 -2.90 6.32
N VAL A 51 5.54 -4.18 5.98
CA VAL A 51 4.28 -4.92 6.07
C VAL A 51 4.42 -6.02 7.11
N GLY A 52 3.44 -6.12 8.00
CA GLY A 52 3.36 -7.12 9.05
C GLY A 52 1.91 -7.54 9.31
N LEU A 53 1.75 -8.66 9.98
CA LEU A 53 0.48 -9.07 10.56
C LEU A 53 0.45 -8.60 12.01
N GLU A 54 -0.59 -7.87 12.39
CA GLU A 54 -0.86 -7.54 13.78
C GLU A 54 -1.81 -8.59 14.36
N GLY A 55 -1.40 -9.25 15.44
CA GLY A 55 -2.19 -10.30 16.08
C GLY A 55 -3.49 -9.74 16.69
N ALA A 56 -4.61 -9.94 16.00
CA ALA A 56 -5.94 -9.83 16.59
C ALA A 56 -6.31 -11.20 17.20
N ALA A 57 -7.12 -11.23 18.25
CA ALA A 57 -7.50 -12.45 18.97
C ALA A 57 -8.12 -13.58 18.11
N ASP A 58 -8.56 -13.29 16.88
CA ASP A 58 -9.06 -14.29 15.92
C ASP A 58 -7.98 -14.84 14.96
N LEU A 59 -6.79 -14.24 14.90
CA LEU A 59 -5.64 -14.78 14.14
C LEU A 59 -5.05 -16.02 14.81
N ASP A 60 -5.20 -16.18 16.13
CA ASP A 60 -4.78 -17.41 16.83
C ASP A 60 -5.56 -18.64 16.36
N ARG A 61 -6.74 -18.44 15.75
CA ARG A 61 -7.57 -19.50 15.14
C ARG A 61 -7.32 -19.66 13.65
N LEU A 62 -6.74 -18.66 13.01
CA LEU A 62 -6.43 -18.63 11.59
C LEU A 62 -4.91 -18.74 11.45
N GLU A 63 -4.40 -19.97 11.29
CA GLU A 63 -2.97 -20.19 11.01
C GLU A 63 -2.59 -19.43 9.72
N ALA A 64 -2.12 -18.20 9.88
CA ALA A 64 -1.81 -17.28 8.80
C ALA A 64 -0.36 -16.85 8.92
N GLU A 65 0.42 -17.19 7.90
CA GLU A 65 1.82 -16.79 7.78
C GLU A 65 1.96 -15.71 6.71
N LEU A 66 2.77 -14.68 7.01
CA LEU A 66 3.12 -13.69 6.02
C LEU A 66 4.21 -14.24 5.08
N LEU A 67 3.81 -14.63 3.87
CA LEU A 67 4.72 -15.18 2.87
C LEU A 67 5.49 -14.10 2.08
N SER A 68 5.08 -12.83 2.16
CA SER A 68 5.71 -11.73 1.42
C SER A 68 6.93 -11.15 2.17
N PRO A 69 7.85 -10.48 1.46
CA PRO A 69 8.90 -9.69 2.11
C PRO A 69 8.29 -8.70 3.10
N LYS A 70 8.89 -8.61 4.30
CA LYS A 70 8.49 -7.62 5.31
C LYS A 70 8.72 -6.18 4.84
N LEU A 71 9.57 -5.99 3.82
CA LEU A 71 9.88 -4.70 3.20
C LEU A 71 9.49 -4.73 1.72
N VAL A 72 8.59 -3.83 1.33
CA VAL A 72 8.22 -3.58 -0.06
C VAL A 72 8.77 -2.22 -0.48
N VAL A 73 9.47 -2.19 -1.62
CA VAL A 73 10.08 -0.97 -2.16
C VAL A 73 9.33 -0.52 -3.41
N PHE A 74 8.81 0.69 -3.38
CA PHE A 74 8.31 1.37 -4.58
C PHE A 74 9.41 2.25 -5.14
N GLU A 75 10.02 1.83 -6.24
CA GLU A 75 10.95 2.67 -7.00
C GLU A 75 10.23 3.90 -7.57
N ALA A 76 11.02 4.94 -7.88
CA ALA A 76 10.51 6.12 -8.54
C ALA A 76 9.77 5.75 -9.85
N GLY A 77 8.56 6.25 -10.03
CA GLY A 77 7.71 5.99 -11.19
C GLY A 77 6.90 4.68 -11.13
N LYS A 78 6.99 3.88 -10.06
CA LYS A 78 6.20 2.65 -9.88
C LYS A 78 5.03 2.87 -8.92
N SER A 79 3.82 2.46 -9.33
CA SER A 79 2.57 2.64 -8.57
C SER A 79 1.97 1.35 -8.01
N ASN A 80 2.27 0.19 -8.60
CA ASN A 80 1.64 -1.09 -8.28
C ASN A 80 2.68 -2.18 -7.98
N SER A 81 2.41 -3.02 -6.98
CA SER A 81 3.08 -4.31 -6.79
C SER A 81 2.52 -5.38 -7.76
N PRO A 82 3.25 -6.47 -8.05
CA PRO A 82 2.73 -7.57 -8.89
C PRO A 82 1.41 -8.16 -8.34
N PHE A 83 0.50 -8.53 -9.25
CA PHE A 83 -0.89 -8.95 -9.01
C PHE A 83 -1.07 -10.47 -9.08
N PHE A 84 -1.90 -11.07 -8.19
CA PHE A 84 -2.61 -12.33 -8.45
C PHE A 84 -3.98 -12.40 -7.74
N ARG A 85 -4.86 -13.25 -8.29
CA ARG A 85 -6.34 -13.26 -8.14
C ARG A 85 -6.80 -13.73 -6.75
N ALA A 86 -7.73 -12.98 -6.13
CA ALA A 86 -8.53 -13.47 -5.01
C ALA A 86 -9.75 -14.23 -5.56
N CYS A 87 -10.23 -15.25 -4.83
CA CYS A 87 -11.35 -16.10 -5.25
C CYS A 87 -12.58 -15.25 -5.64
N ASP A 88 -13.22 -15.65 -6.76
CA ASP A 88 -14.45 -15.04 -7.28
C ASP A 88 -15.62 -15.14 -6.28
#